data_AF-A0A2A3H4P6-F1
#
_entry.id   AF-A0A2A3H4P6-F1
#
_cell.length_a   1.000
_cell.length_b   1.000
_cell.length_c   1.000
_cell.angle_alpha   90.00
_cell.angle_beta   90.00
_cell.angle_gamma   90.00
#
_symmetry.space_group_name_H-M   'P 1'
#
loop_
_entity.id
_entity.type
_entity.pdbx_description
1 polymer ?
#
loop_
_entity_poly.entity_id
_entity_poly.type
_entity_poly.pdbx_seq_one_letter_code
_entity_poly.pdbx_strand_id
1 'polypeptide(L)'
;MTVIDRSLTGQLKRRGLFLTQERSDVAEIVYVCVDDGLPGGFPVGYVIPSRAGAWSAYARVRPGVRVFATDEVGTGLPDVVEAVRAVLDHARYGDVLFALEQETDRDGTYTAQVRREHAAWFAALDAPEGITQLGDGRIRLTAPAVAYLRGLPARLGCHVDGDDRIRLAGESYVLTREPRRVR
;
A
#
# COMPACT_ATOMS: atom_id res chain seq x y z
N MET A 1 -17.82 16.72 11.18
CA MET A 1 -17.39 15.47 10.53
C MET A 1 -16.69 15.86 9.25
N THR A 2 -15.38 15.67 9.15
CA THR A 2 -14.62 16.01 7.95
C THR A 2 -15.09 15.08 6.83
N VAL A 3 -15.63 15.65 5.76
CA VAL A 3 -16.27 14.88 4.69
C VAL A 3 -15.19 14.26 3.83
N ILE A 4 -14.87 12.98 4.09
CA ILE A 4 -14.04 12.18 3.21
C ILE A 4 -14.87 11.85 1.96
N ASP A 5 -14.35 12.23 0.79
CA ASP A 5 -15.04 11.97 -0.47
C ASP A 5 -15.06 10.46 -0.83
N ARG A 6 -16.01 10.05 -1.68
CA ARG A 6 -16.15 8.65 -2.10
C ARG A 6 -14.93 8.14 -2.88
N SER A 7 -14.19 9.03 -3.52
CA SER A 7 -13.02 8.67 -4.32
C SER A 7 -11.89 8.18 -3.41
N LEU A 8 -11.62 8.92 -2.32
CA LEU A 8 -10.64 8.59 -1.31
C LEU A 8 -11.04 7.32 -0.56
N THR A 9 -12.31 7.16 -0.17
CA THR A 9 -12.79 5.89 0.43
C THR A 9 -12.54 4.70 -0.49
N GLY A 10 -12.83 4.85 -1.79
CA GLY A 10 -12.57 3.80 -2.77
C GLY A 10 -11.09 3.48 -2.92
N GLN A 11 -10.22 4.48 -2.88
CA GLN A 11 -8.76 4.31 -2.94
C GLN A 11 -8.23 3.57 -1.70
N LEU A 12 -8.65 3.98 -0.50
CA LEU A 12 -8.27 3.33 0.76
C LEU A 12 -8.68 1.85 0.75
N LYS A 13 -9.94 1.56 0.40
CA LYS A 13 -10.46 0.19 0.34
C LYS A 13 -9.66 -0.68 -0.63
N ARG A 14 -9.38 -0.20 -1.85
CA ARG A 14 -8.57 -0.93 -2.84
C ARG A 14 -7.16 -1.24 -2.34
N ARG A 15 -6.66 -0.49 -1.36
CA ARG A 15 -5.32 -0.63 -0.81
C ARG A 15 -5.29 -1.40 0.52
N GLY A 16 -6.43 -1.92 0.98
CA GLY A 16 -6.56 -2.58 2.28
C GLY A 16 -6.35 -1.60 3.45
N LEU A 17 -6.71 -0.34 3.25
CA LEU A 17 -6.53 0.74 4.22
C LEU A 17 -7.87 1.28 4.70
N PHE A 18 -7.87 1.84 5.90
CA PHE A 18 -9.00 2.58 6.46
C PHE A 18 -8.50 3.76 7.31
N LEU A 19 -9.43 4.64 7.68
CA LEU A 19 -9.15 5.78 8.55
C LEU A 19 -9.68 5.48 9.95
N THR A 20 -8.88 5.78 10.96
CA THR A 20 -9.33 5.88 12.35
C THR A 20 -9.04 7.27 12.88
N GLN A 21 -9.80 7.69 13.88
CA GLN A 21 -9.74 9.03 14.42
C GLN A 21 -9.57 9.00 15.93
N GLU A 22 -8.58 9.74 16.40
CA GLU A 22 -8.36 10.02 17.82
C GLU A 22 -8.67 11.49 18.08
N ARG A 23 -9.57 11.76 19.02
CA ARG A 23 -9.91 13.12 19.46
C ARG A 23 -9.52 13.26 20.92
N SER A 24 -8.66 14.21 21.19
CA SER A 24 -8.38 14.71 22.53
C SER A 24 -8.79 16.17 22.63
N ASP A 25 -8.81 16.71 23.85
CA ASP A 25 -9.04 18.14 24.08
C ASP A 25 -7.95 19.03 23.44
N VAL A 26 -6.83 18.44 23.04
CA VAL A 26 -5.62 19.15 22.58
C VAL A 26 -5.39 18.99 21.08
N ALA A 27 -5.81 17.87 20.48
CA ALA A 27 -5.58 17.57 19.07
C ALA A 27 -6.60 16.59 18.50
N GLU A 28 -6.94 16.81 17.22
CA GLU A 28 -7.61 15.85 16.35
C GLU A 28 -6.55 15.15 15.49
N ILE A 29 -6.44 13.83 15.58
CA ILE A 29 -5.51 13.04 14.75
C ILE A 29 -6.32 12.07 13.91
N VAL A 30 -6.05 12.04 12.61
CA VAL A 30 -6.63 11.06 11.68
C VAL A 30 -5.52 10.13 11.24
N TYR A 31 -5.58 8.87 11.65
CA TYR A 31 -4.62 7.84 11.27
C TYR A 31 -5.07 7.13 9.99
N VAL A 32 -4.10 6.78 9.15
CA VAL A 32 -4.26 5.88 8.01
C VAL A 32 -3.72 4.52 8.44
N CYS A 33 -4.60 3.52 8.53
CA CYS A 33 -4.26 2.20 9.05
C CYS A 33 -4.39 1.13 7.97
N VAL A 34 -3.50 0.13 8.03
CA VAL A 34 -3.67 -1.16 7.37
C VAL A 34 -4.65 -1.99 8.19
N ASP A 35 -5.59 -2.64 7.50
CA ASP A 35 -6.40 -3.70 8.09
C ASP A 35 -5.55 -4.96 8.27
N ASP A 36 -4.96 -5.10 9.46
CA ASP A 36 -4.17 -6.24 9.89
C ASP A 36 -4.99 -7.27 10.69
N GLY A 37 -6.32 -7.11 10.75
CA GLY A 37 -7.20 -7.94 11.56
C GLY A 37 -7.19 -7.64 13.06
N LEU A 38 -6.36 -6.70 13.54
CA LEU A 38 -6.38 -6.23 14.92
C LEU A 38 -7.31 -5.02 15.11
N PRO A 39 -7.94 -4.87 16.29
CA PRO A 39 -8.71 -3.67 16.60
C PRO A 39 -7.85 -2.40 16.43
N GLY A 40 -8.26 -1.51 15.53
CA GLY A 40 -7.58 -0.25 15.25
C GLY A 40 -6.56 -0.29 14.11
N GLY A 41 -6.16 -1.49 13.66
CA GLY A 41 -5.23 -1.68 12.54
C GLY A 41 -3.80 -1.23 12.84
N PHE A 42 -2.91 -1.41 11.87
CA PHE A 42 -1.53 -0.93 11.96
C PHE A 42 -1.40 0.47 11.32
N PRO A 43 -0.99 1.51 12.06
CA PRO A 43 -0.85 2.86 11.50
C PRO A 43 0.34 2.96 10.55
N VAL A 44 0.07 3.39 9.32
CA VAL A 44 1.08 3.62 8.26
C VAL A 44 1.29 5.10 7.96
N GLY A 45 0.54 5.96 8.63
CA GLY A 45 0.68 7.40 8.62
C GLY A 45 -0.46 8.05 9.39
N TYR A 46 -0.37 9.36 9.54
CA TYR A 46 -1.40 10.15 10.19
C TYR A 46 -1.36 11.59 9.69
N VAL A 47 -2.46 12.30 9.92
CA VAL A 47 -2.59 13.71 9.60
C VAL A 47 -3.11 14.46 10.81
N ILE A 48 -2.59 15.66 11.01
CA ILE A 48 -2.96 16.55 12.12
C ILE A 48 -3.28 17.95 11.59
N PRO A 49 -4.35 18.60 12.07
CA PRO A 49 -4.63 19.98 11.75
C PRO A 49 -3.78 20.91 12.61
N SER A 50 -3.27 21.95 12.00
CA SER A 50 -2.70 23.10 12.68
C SER A 50 -3.81 24.00 13.25
N ARG A 51 -3.46 24.85 14.22
CA ARG A 51 -4.38 25.88 14.75
C ARG A 51 -4.88 26.86 13.70
N ALA A 52 -4.15 27.01 12.59
CA ALA A 52 -4.51 27.88 11.47
C ALA A 52 -5.45 27.21 10.45
N GLY A 53 -5.85 25.95 10.68
CA GLY A 53 -6.75 25.20 9.80
C GLY A 53 -6.09 24.43 8.66
N ALA A 54 -4.77 24.60 8.45
CA ALA A 54 -4.01 23.79 7.50
C ALA A 54 -3.61 22.44 8.09
N TRP A 55 -3.37 21.44 7.26
CA TRP A 55 -3.03 20.08 7.67
C TRP A 55 -1.56 19.73 7.42
N SER A 56 -1.00 18.93 8.33
CA SER A 56 0.30 18.27 8.16
C SER A 56 0.10 16.77 8.03
N ALA A 57 0.88 16.14 7.17
CA ALA A 57 0.81 14.73 6.83
C ALA A 57 2.13 14.03 7.15
N TYR A 58 2.04 12.92 7.87
CA TYR A 58 3.15 12.11 8.29
C TYR A 58 2.96 10.68 7.78
N ALA A 59 3.97 10.12 7.15
CA ALA A 59 3.89 8.78 6.58
C ALA A 59 5.02 7.89 7.06
N ARG A 60 4.72 6.60 7.20
CA ARG A 60 5.71 5.56 7.40
C ARG A 60 6.51 5.36 6.12
N VAL A 61 7.76 5.81 6.13
CA VAL A 61 8.69 5.70 5.02
C VAL A 61 9.85 4.78 5.39
N ARG A 62 10.65 4.37 4.40
CA ARG A 62 11.87 3.59 4.61
C ARG A 62 13.08 4.38 4.07
N PRO A 63 13.68 5.30 4.85
CA PRO A 63 14.81 6.07 4.40
C PRO A 63 16.05 5.16 4.28
N GLY A 64 16.79 5.26 3.17
CA GLY A 64 18.16 4.73 3.08
C GLY A 64 18.36 3.25 3.44
N VAL A 65 17.35 2.40 3.21
CA VAL A 65 17.39 0.92 3.30
C VAL A 65 17.29 0.30 4.70
N ARG A 66 17.46 1.02 5.83
CA ARG A 66 17.73 0.33 7.11
C ARG A 66 16.60 0.25 8.15
N VAL A 67 15.74 1.27 8.30
CA VAL A 67 14.66 1.25 9.32
C VAL A 67 13.42 1.98 8.80
N PHE A 68 12.22 1.54 9.17
CA PHE A 68 11.01 2.32 8.93
C PHE A 68 10.92 3.48 9.93
N ALA A 69 10.70 4.68 9.41
CA ALA A 69 10.54 5.89 10.19
C ALA A 69 9.26 6.61 9.79
N THR A 70 8.75 7.44 10.70
CA THR A 70 7.70 8.39 10.36
C THR A 70 8.37 9.67 9.89
N ASP A 71 8.00 10.15 8.70
CA ASP A 71 8.53 11.38 8.10
C ASP A 71 7.40 12.35 7.76
N GLU A 72 7.68 13.66 7.80
CA GLU A 72 6.73 14.69 7.37
C GLU A 72 6.73 14.76 5.84
N VAL A 73 5.61 14.37 5.24
CA VAL A 73 5.49 14.23 3.77
C VAL A 73 4.62 15.31 3.14
N GLY A 74 4.04 16.17 3.96
CA GLY A 74 3.29 17.34 3.51
C GLY A 74 2.94 18.26 4.68
N THR A 75 2.96 19.56 4.42
CA THR A 75 2.63 20.60 5.39
C THR A 75 1.88 21.73 4.69
N GLY A 76 1.05 22.46 5.42
CA GLY A 76 0.25 23.54 4.84
C GLY A 76 -0.86 23.05 3.89
N LEU A 77 -1.29 21.80 4.01
CA LEU A 77 -2.29 21.22 3.11
C LEU A 77 -3.69 21.79 3.42
N PRO A 78 -4.50 22.10 2.40
CA PRO A 78 -5.73 22.86 2.55
C PRO A 78 -6.84 22.06 3.25
N ASP A 79 -6.81 20.72 3.15
CA ASP A 79 -7.80 19.87 3.76
C ASP A 79 -7.27 18.47 4.12
N VAL A 80 -8.08 17.72 4.86
CA VAL A 80 -7.75 16.35 5.29
C VAL A 80 -7.60 15.39 4.11
N VAL A 81 -8.30 15.63 2.99
CA VAL A 81 -8.31 14.73 1.84
C VAL A 81 -6.95 14.80 1.14
N GLU A 82 -6.43 16.01 0.93
CA GLU A 82 -5.08 16.22 0.42
C GLU A 82 -4.02 15.70 1.38
N ALA A 83 -4.20 15.91 2.69
CA ALA A 83 -3.30 15.35 3.70
C ALA A 83 -3.24 13.82 3.68
N VAL A 84 -4.38 13.15 3.61
CA VAL A 84 -4.42 11.68 3.50
C VAL A 84 -3.83 11.22 2.17
N ARG A 85 -4.08 11.92 1.05
CA ARG A 85 -3.45 11.60 -0.24
C ARG A 85 -1.92 11.71 -0.15
N ALA A 86 -1.40 12.74 0.51
CA ALA A 86 0.03 12.87 0.75
C ALA A 86 0.61 11.67 1.52
N VAL A 87 -0.12 11.16 2.53
CA VAL A 87 0.26 9.91 3.21
C VAL A 87 0.28 8.74 2.23
N LEU A 88 -0.77 8.54 1.43
CA LEU A 88 -0.85 7.44 0.46
C LEU A 88 0.25 7.48 -0.61
N ASP A 89 0.69 8.68 -0.98
CA ASP A 89 1.76 8.90 -1.96
C ASP A 89 3.16 8.62 -1.42
N HIS A 90 3.31 8.40 -0.11
CA HIS A 90 4.62 8.19 0.52
C HIS A 90 4.70 6.91 1.37
N ALA A 91 3.59 6.47 1.97
CA ALA A 91 3.56 5.37 2.91
C ALA A 91 4.04 4.07 2.28
N ARG A 92 4.89 3.35 3.03
CA ARG A 92 5.36 2.01 2.73
C ARG A 92 4.98 1.06 3.87
N TYR A 93 4.29 -0.01 3.51
CA TYR A 93 3.72 -0.94 4.47
C TYR A 93 3.65 -2.40 3.98
N GLY A 94 4.43 -2.72 2.94
CA GLY A 94 4.46 -4.07 2.37
C GLY A 94 5.03 -5.11 3.33
N ASP A 95 5.87 -4.71 4.27
CA ASP A 95 6.38 -5.56 5.35
C ASP A 95 5.30 -5.93 6.37
N VAL A 96 4.40 -5.00 6.69
CA VAL A 96 3.24 -5.26 7.55
C VAL A 96 2.31 -6.28 6.89
N LEU A 97 2.02 -6.09 5.60
CA LEU A 97 1.21 -7.04 4.84
C LEU A 97 1.87 -8.41 4.72
N PHE A 98 3.19 -8.46 4.57
CA PHE A 98 3.91 -9.72 4.50
C PHE A 98 3.93 -10.47 5.83
N ALA A 99 4.08 -9.76 6.95
CA ALA A 99 3.95 -10.34 8.28
C ALA A 99 2.55 -10.94 8.48
N LEU A 100 1.51 -10.20 8.08
CA LEU A 100 0.11 -10.68 8.14
C LEU A 100 -0.12 -11.93 7.27
N GLU A 101 0.44 -11.98 6.06
CA GLU A 101 0.33 -13.16 5.21
C GLU A 101 1.01 -14.40 5.81
N GLN A 102 2.14 -14.23 6.51
CA GLN A 102 2.81 -15.32 7.23
C GLN A 102 2.00 -15.80 8.43
N GLU A 103 1.46 -14.89 9.24
CA GLU A 103 0.64 -15.24 10.40
C GLU A 103 -0.65 -15.97 10.01
N THR A 104 -1.20 -15.67 8.83
CA THR A 104 -2.44 -16.27 8.33
C THR A 104 -2.24 -17.53 7.48
N ASP A 105 -1.00 -18.06 7.39
CA ASP A 105 -0.60 -19.20 6.53
C ASP A 105 -1.07 -19.03 5.07
N ARG A 106 -1.02 -17.79 4.58
CA ARG A 106 -1.38 -17.41 3.21
C ARG A 106 -0.18 -17.29 2.28
N ASP A 107 0.98 -17.83 2.66
CA ASP A 107 2.24 -17.84 1.90
C ASP A 107 2.14 -18.61 0.55
N GLY A 108 1.52 -17.97 -0.43
CA GLY A 108 1.33 -18.52 -1.77
C GLY A 108 2.34 -17.98 -2.78
N THR A 109 2.49 -18.69 -3.90
CA THR A 109 2.93 -18.09 -5.14
C THR A 109 1.72 -17.66 -5.95
N TYR A 110 1.90 -16.62 -6.75
CA TYR A 110 0.88 -16.04 -7.60
C TYR A 110 1.40 -15.96 -9.02
N THR A 111 0.50 -16.00 -10.00
CA THR A 111 0.84 -15.77 -11.39
C THR A 111 -0.07 -14.74 -12.01
N ALA A 112 0.45 -14.00 -12.98
CA ALA A 112 -0.32 -13.05 -13.77
C ALA A 112 0.08 -13.16 -15.25
N GLN A 113 -0.91 -12.99 -16.12
CA GLN A 113 -0.68 -12.77 -17.54
C GLN A 113 -0.66 -11.26 -17.79
N VAL A 114 0.50 -10.74 -18.20
CA VAL A 114 0.72 -9.32 -18.50
C VAL A 114 1.20 -9.16 -19.95
N ARG A 115 1.30 -7.92 -20.42
CA ARG A 115 1.98 -7.63 -21.70
C ARG A 115 3.45 -8.00 -21.61
N ARG A 116 4.04 -8.42 -22.74
CA ARG A 116 5.46 -8.82 -22.80
C ARG A 116 6.40 -7.71 -22.31
N GLU A 117 6.11 -6.45 -22.67
CA GLU A 117 6.83 -5.27 -22.19
C GLU A 117 6.80 -5.12 -20.66
N HIS A 118 5.64 -5.33 -20.03
CA HIS A 118 5.50 -5.28 -18.58
C HIS A 118 6.16 -6.46 -17.89
N ALA A 119 6.09 -7.67 -18.47
CA ALA A 119 6.80 -8.83 -17.94
C ALA A 119 8.33 -8.60 -17.93
N ALA A 120 8.87 -8.01 -19.01
CA ALA A 120 10.28 -7.65 -19.09
C ALA A 120 10.65 -6.56 -18.09
N TRP A 121 9.78 -5.54 -17.92
CA TRP A 121 9.97 -4.51 -16.90
C TRP A 121 10.01 -5.10 -15.48
N PHE A 122 9.07 -5.99 -15.15
CA PHE A 122 9.04 -6.69 -13.87
C PHE A 122 10.29 -7.54 -13.62
N ALA A 123 10.82 -8.20 -14.66
CA ALA A 123 12.04 -8.99 -14.57
C ALA A 123 13.31 -8.15 -14.38
N ALA A 124 13.27 -6.87 -14.77
CA ALA A 124 14.37 -5.92 -14.63
C ALA A 124 14.36 -5.18 -13.28
N LEU A 125 13.38 -5.42 -12.41
CA LEU A 125 13.34 -4.81 -11.09
C LEU A 125 14.38 -5.47 -10.17
N ASP A 126 15.28 -4.66 -9.62
CA ASP A 126 16.24 -5.11 -8.59
C ASP A 126 15.53 -5.47 -7.26
N ALA A 127 14.30 -4.99 -7.06
CA ALA A 127 13.47 -5.28 -5.91
C ALA A 127 11.97 -5.17 -6.26
N PRO A 128 11.08 -5.97 -5.64
CA PRO A 128 11.37 -6.98 -4.62
C PRO A 128 11.92 -8.28 -5.23
N GLU A 129 12.68 -9.04 -4.44
CA GLU A 129 12.99 -10.42 -4.79
C GLU A 129 11.69 -11.25 -4.93
N GLY A 130 11.74 -12.31 -5.74
CA GLY A 130 10.60 -13.23 -5.90
C GLY A 130 9.64 -12.89 -7.04
N ILE A 131 10.06 -12.06 -8.00
CA ILE A 131 9.39 -11.90 -9.30
C ILE A 131 10.16 -12.72 -10.34
N THR A 132 9.46 -13.55 -11.11
CA THR A 132 10.06 -14.41 -12.13
C THR A 132 9.26 -14.36 -13.42
N GLN A 133 9.91 -14.07 -14.54
CA GLN A 133 9.29 -14.17 -15.86
C GLN A 133 9.25 -15.64 -16.30
N LEU A 134 8.06 -16.14 -16.64
CA LEU A 134 7.83 -17.52 -17.07
C LEU A 134 7.79 -17.69 -18.60
N GLY A 135 7.96 -16.60 -19.35
CA GLY A 135 7.81 -16.56 -20.81
C GLY A 135 6.43 -16.06 -21.25
N ASP A 136 6.33 -15.58 -22.50
CA ASP A 136 5.07 -15.16 -23.14
C ASP A 136 4.22 -14.15 -22.35
N GLY A 137 4.85 -13.23 -21.63
CA GLY A 137 4.14 -12.23 -20.82
C GLY A 137 3.58 -12.78 -19.51
N ARG A 138 3.85 -14.05 -19.17
CA ARG A 138 3.49 -14.63 -17.88
C ARG A 138 4.57 -14.34 -16.85
N ILE A 139 4.16 -13.91 -15.66
CA ILE A 139 5.02 -13.70 -14.50
C ILE A 139 4.54 -14.53 -13.32
N ARG A 140 5.47 -14.92 -12.44
CA ARG A 140 5.23 -15.49 -11.12
C ARG A 140 5.72 -14.50 -10.06
N LEU A 141 4.94 -14.33 -9.01
CA LEU A 141 5.27 -13.50 -7.85
C LEU A 141 5.15 -14.35 -6.59
N THR A 142 6.11 -14.25 -5.69
CA THR A 142 6.00 -14.81 -4.33
C THR A 142 5.10 -13.93 -3.45
N ALA A 143 4.59 -14.46 -2.34
CA ALA A 143 3.91 -13.69 -1.30
C ALA A 143 4.63 -12.38 -0.90
N PRO A 144 5.95 -12.37 -0.56
CA PRO A 144 6.64 -11.13 -0.23
C PRO A 144 6.69 -10.13 -1.40
N ALA A 145 6.77 -10.58 -2.64
CA ALA A 145 6.72 -9.69 -3.80
C ALA A 145 5.33 -9.04 -3.97
N VAL A 146 4.26 -9.81 -3.76
CA VAL A 146 2.88 -9.29 -3.80
C VAL A 146 2.63 -8.30 -2.67
N ALA A 147 3.02 -8.64 -1.44
CA ALA A 147 2.89 -7.77 -0.28
C ALA A 147 3.69 -6.46 -0.47
N TYR A 148 4.91 -6.54 -1.01
CA TYR A 148 5.69 -5.38 -1.39
C TYR A 148 4.92 -4.47 -2.38
N LEU A 149 4.38 -5.03 -3.46
CA LEU A 149 3.64 -4.28 -4.48
C LEU A 149 2.34 -3.68 -3.94
N ARG A 150 1.62 -4.35 -3.03
CA ARG A 150 0.45 -3.78 -2.33
C ARG A 150 0.83 -2.59 -1.45
N GLY A 151 2.00 -2.67 -0.81
CA GLY A 151 2.53 -1.65 0.08
C GLY A 151 3.32 -0.52 -0.58
N LEU A 152 3.36 -0.43 -1.92
CA LEU A 152 4.09 0.62 -2.63
C LEU A 152 3.34 1.96 -2.62
N PRO A 153 4.03 3.11 -2.49
CA PRO A 153 3.37 4.42 -2.50
C PRO A 153 2.55 4.65 -3.78
N ALA A 154 1.37 5.28 -3.65
CA ALA A 154 0.41 5.43 -4.74
C ALA A 154 0.97 6.17 -5.96
N ARG A 155 1.82 7.19 -5.74
CA ARG A 155 2.52 7.94 -6.79
C ARG A 155 3.35 7.11 -7.77
N LEU A 156 3.76 5.89 -7.41
CA LEU A 156 4.61 5.06 -8.28
C LEU A 156 3.84 4.42 -9.44
N GLY A 157 2.51 4.49 -9.46
CA GLY A 157 1.70 4.02 -10.60
C GLY A 157 1.72 2.49 -10.82
N CYS A 158 2.38 1.75 -9.93
CA CYS A 158 2.44 0.29 -9.92
C CYS A 158 2.07 -0.23 -8.53
N HIS A 159 0.97 -0.98 -8.41
CA HIS A 159 0.58 -1.65 -7.17
C HIS A 159 -0.29 -2.87 -7.43
N VAL A 160 -0.41 -3.74 -6.44
CA VAL A 160 -1.47 -4.77 -6.38
C VAL A 160 -2.59 -4.23 -5.50
N ASP A 161 -3.84 -4.33 -5.96
CA ASP A 161 -5.02 -3.95 -5.17
C ASP A 161 -5.58 -5.14 -4.35
N GLY A 162 -6.55 -4.85 -3.47
CA GLY A 162 -7.19 -5.84 -2.61
C GLY A 162 -8.09 -6.84 -3.35
N ASP A 163 -8.33 -6.65 -4.65
CA ASP A 163 -9.07 -7.58 -5.51
C ASP A 163 -8.11 -8.49 -6.30
N ASP A 164 -6.85 -8.59 -5.87
CA ASP A 164 -5.78 -9.34 -6.54
C ASP A 164 -5.60 -8.93 -8.00
N ARG A 165 -5.48 -7.61 -8.24
CA ARG A 165 -5.14 -7.08 -9.57
C ARG A 165 -3.88 -6.23 -9.53
N ILE A 166 -2.96 -6.53 -10.42
CA ILE A 166 -1.81 -5.65 -10.70
C ILE A 166 -2.33 -4.47 -11.51
N ARG A 167 -2.11 -3.26 -11.00
CA ARG A 167 -2.36 -1.98 -11.69
C ARG A 167 -1.02 -1.43 -12.14
N LEU A 168 -0.83 -1.27 -13.44
CA LEU A 168 0.41 -0.75 -14.03
C LEU A 168 0.09 0.01 -15.31
N ALA A 169 0.56 1.25 -15.43
CA ALA A 169 0.41 2.09 -16.63
C ALA A 169 -1.05 2.21 -17.15
N GLY A 170 -2.03 2.24 -16.24
CA GLY A 170 -3.46 2.30 -16.58
C GLY A 170 -4.09 0.95 -16.93
N GLU A 171 -3.30 -0.13 -17.00
CA GLU A 171 -3.79 -1.49 -17.23
C GLU A 171 -4.04 -2.25 -15.92
N SER A 172 -4.83 -3.31 -16.04
CA SER A 172 -5.19 -4.19 -14.93
C SER A 172 -5.02 -5.65 -15.31
N TYR A 173 -4.18 -6.37 -14.56
CA TYR A 173 -3.92 -7.78 -14.75
C TYR A 173 -4.39 -8.57 -13.55
N VAL A 174 -5.12 -9.66 -13.78
CA VAL A 174 -5.58 -10.54 -12.71
C VAL A 174 -4.38 -11.32 -12.17
N LEU A 175 -4.24 -11.30 -10.85
CA LEU A 175 -3.30 -12.10 -10.10
C LEU A 175 -4.02 -13.36 -9.62
N THR A 176 -3.50 -14.52 -9.96
CA THR A 176 -4.07 -15.82 -9.60
C THR A 176 -3.13 -16.55 -8.66
N ARG A 177 -3.63 -16.88 -7.46
CA ARG A 177 -2.88 -17.70 -6.50
C ARG A 177 -2.72 -19.12 -7.04
N GLU A 178 -1.49 -19.63 -7.05
CA GLU A 178 -1.22 -21.02 -7.39
C GLU A 178 -1.66 -21.92 -6.22
N PRO A 179 -2.33 -23.05 -6.48
CA PRO A 179 -2.67 -24.00 -5.42
C PRO A 179 -1.38 -24.53 -4.77
N ARG A 180 -1.38 -24.58 -3.43
CA ARG A 180 -0.26 -25.13 -2.66
C ARG A 180 -0.06 -26.58 -3.13
N ARG A 181 1.11 -26.89 -3.69
CA ARG A 181 1.44 -28.29 -4.02
C ARG A 181 1.59 -29.02 -2.70
N VAL A 182 0.58 -29.81 -2.33
CA VAL A 182 0.69 -30.78 -1.25
C VAL A 182 1.81 -31.73 -1.66
N ARG A 183 2.91 -31.73 -0.92
CA ARG A 183 3.97 -32.73 -1.04
C ARG A 183 3.57 -33.97 -0.27
#